data_AF-A0A2U0D6C7-F1
#
_entry.id   AF-A0A2U0D6C7-F1
#
_cell.length_a   1.000
_cell.length_b   1.000
_cell.length_c   1.000
_cell.angle_alpha   90.00
_cell.angle_beta   90.00
_cell.angle_gamma   90.00
#
_symmetry.space_group_name_H-M   'P 1'
#
loop_
_entity.id
_entity.type
_entity.pdbx_description
1 polymer ?
#
loop_
_entity_poly.entity_id
_entity_poly.type
_entity_poly.pdbx_seq_one_letter_code
_entity_poly.pdbx_strand_id
1 'polypeptide(L)' 'MINDVNMNVVNFYEVLKTQYEALHEKIESTLHSRETYKKALFIYETPRLFAENPVLRAWAFYVSCNQ' A
#
# COMPACT_ATOMS: atom_id res chain seq x y z
N MET A 1 18.32 -8.86 14.37
CA MET A 1 18.08 -7.40 14.40
C MET A 1 16.62 -7.20 14.07
N ILE A 2 15.75 -7.10 15.09
CA ILE A 2 14.32 -6.83 14.91
C ILE A 2 14.18 -5.31 14.93
N ASN A 3 13.90 -4.71 13.78
CA ASN A 3 13.50 -3.30 13.68
C ASN A 3 12.42 -3.18 12.59
N ASP A 4 11.39 -4.02 12.73
CA ASP A 4 10.16 -3.99 11.94
C ASP A 4 9.06 -3.22 12.70
N VAL A 5 9.27 -1.94 12.96
CA VAL A 5 8.10 -1.04 13.03
C VAL A 5 7.65 -0.91 11.59
N ASN A 6 6.81 -1.86 11.14
CA ASN A 6 6.47 -2.13 9.75
C ASN A 6 6.31 -0.82 8.94
N MET A 7 7.33 -0.47 8.16
CA MET A 7 7.44 0.82 7.47
C MET A 7 6.29 1.03 6.48
N ASN A 8 5.63 -0.05 6.04
CA ASN A 8 4.42 0.03 5.21
C ASN A 8 3.20 0.51 6.00
N VAL A 9 3.09 0.15 7.28
CA VAL A 9 2.03 0.65 8.19
C VAL A 9 2.22 2.14 8.45
N VAL A 10 3.47 2.56 8.72
CA VAL A 10 3.80 3.99 8.91
C VAL A 10 3.46 4.78 7.64
N ASN A 11 3.92 4.31 6.48
CA ASN A 11 3.59 4.90 5.18
C ASN A 11 2.07 4.96 4.95
N PHE A 12 1.33 3.90 5.28
CA PHE A 12 -0.12 3.88 5.12
C PHE A 12 -0.80 4.99 5.95
N TYR A 13 -0.48 5.10 7.23
CA TYR A 13 -1.06 6.15 8.07
C TYR A 13 -0.60 7.57 7.71
N GLU A 14 0.63 7.72 7.23
CA GLU A 14 1.13 9.01 6.73
C GLU A 14 0.37 9.45 5.47
N VAL A 15 0.19 8.56 4.50
CA VAL A 15 -0.60 8.81 3.29
C VAL A 15 -2.06 9.05 3.65
N LEU A 16 -2.62 8.31 4.60
CA LEU A 16 -4.00 8.50 5.04
C LEU A 16 -4.24 9.89 5.65
N LYS A 17 -3.22 10.52 6.24
CA LYS A 17 -3.30 11.89 6.77
C LYS A 17 -3.00 12.97 5.73
N THR A 18 -2.12 12.70 4.77
CA THR A 18 -1.58 13.71 3.85
C THR A 18 -2.17 13.68 2.45
N GLN A 19 -2.57 12.49 1.98
CA GLN A 19 -2.97 12.20 0.60
C GLN A 19 -4.17 11.23 0.57
N TYR A 20 -5.14 11.48 1.46
CA TYR A 20 -6.33 10.65 1.61
C TYR A 20 -7.10 10.48 0.30
N GLU A 21 -7.42 11.58 -0.40
CA GLU A 21 -8.23 11.54 -1.63
C GLU A 21 -7.60 10.66 -2.71
N ALA A 22 -6.29 10.79 -2.93
CA ALA A 22 -5.56 9.99 -3.92
C ALA A 22 -5.53 8.50 -3.54
N LEU A 23 -5.41 8.19 -2.25
CA LEU A 23 -5.49 6.81 -1.76
C LEU A 23 -6.92 6.25 -1.90
N HIS A 24 -7.93 7.04 -1.55
CA HIS A 24 -9.33 6.64 -1.60
C HIS A 24 -9.79 6.36 -3.04
N GLU A 25 -9.52 7.28 -3.98
CA GLU A 25 -9.81 7.08 -5.40
C GLU A 25 -9.14 5.81 -5.94
N LYS A 26 -7.88 5.56 -5.54
CA LYS A 26 -7.17 4.36 -5.95
C LYS A 26 -7.82 3.09 -5.39
N ILE A 27 -8.26 3.10 -4.14
CA ILE A 27 -8.97 1.97 -3.52
C ILE A 27 -10.31 1.73 -4.23
N GLU A 28 -11.13 2.76 -4.47
CA GLU A 28 -12.41 2.65 -5.18
C GLU A 28 -12.25 2.11 -6.61
N SER A 29 -11.18 2.52 -7.31
CA SER A 29 -10.85 2.00 -8.64
C SER A 29 -10.29 0.56 -8.66
N THR A 30 -10.08 -0.05 -7.48
CA THR A 30 -9.43 -1.36 -7.36
C THR A 30 -10.40 -2.48 -7.70
N LEU A 31 -10.17 -3.15 -8.82
CA LEU A 31 -10.86 -4.40 -9.12
C LEU A 31 -10.35 -5.51 -8.19
N HIS A 32 -11.20 -6.01 -7.29
CA HIS A 32 -10.87 -7.12 -6.40
C HIS A 32 -10.72 -8.43 -7.20
N SER A 33 -9.47 -8.83 -7.45
CA SER A 33 -9.13 -10.09 -8.13
C SER A 33 -7.87 -10.70 -7.52
N ARG A 34 -7.65 -12.00 -7.76
CA ARG A 34 -6.42 -12.69 -7.36
C ARG A 34 -5.18 -12.05 -7.98
N GLU A 35 -5.27 -11.58 -9.22
CA GLU A 35 -4.17 -10.91 -9.91
C GLU A 35 -3.88 -9.53 -9.30
N THR A 36 -4.92 -8.80 -8.88
CA THR A 36 -4.77 -7.52 -8.17
C THR A 36 -4.06 -7.71 -6.84
N TYR A 37 -4.39 -8.77 -6.10
CA TYR A 37 -3.74 -9.08 -4.84
C TYR A 37 -2.28 -9.49 -5.01
N LYS A 38 -1.96 -10.31 -6.01
CA LYS A 38 -0.55 -10.63 -6.33
C LYS A 38 0.27 -9.37 -6.61
N LYS A 39 -0.30 -8.40 -7.34
CA LYS A 39 0.34 -7.10 -7.60
C LYS A 39 0.55 -6.30 -6.31
N ALA A 40 -0.48 -6.22 -5.45
CA ALA A 40 -0.38 -5.56 -4.15
C ALA A 40 0.70 -6.20 -3.27
N LEU A 41 0.74 -7.54 -3.22
CA LEU A 41 1.73 -8.29 -2.45
C LEU A 41 3.15 -8.02 -2.96
N PHE A 42 3.36 -8.01 -4.27
CA PHE A 42 4.67 -7.68 -4.86
C PHE A 42 5.16 -6.28 -4.43
N ILE A 43 4.27 -5.28 -4.42
CA ILE A 43 4.61 -3.92 -3.98
C ILE A 43 4.88 -3.88 -2.47
N TYR A 44 4.07 -4.60 -1.68
CA TYR A 44 4.23 -4.70 -0.24
C TYR A 44 5.57 -5.34 0.16
N GLU A 45 6.01 -6.38 -0.56
CA GLU A 45 7.26 -7.11 -0.33
C GLU A 45 8.51 -6.37 -0.85
N THR A 46 8.34 -5.49 -1.84
CA THR A 46 9.46 -4.75 -2.46
C THR A 46 9.35 -3.23 -2.29
N PRO A 47 9.19 -2.70 -1.06
CA PRO A 47 8.85 -1.28 -0.83
C PRO A 47 9.92 -0.30 -1.33
N ARG A 48 11.19 -0.73 -1.45
CA ARG A 48 12.29 0.11 -1.96
C ARG A 48 12.14 0.46 -3.44
N LEU A 49 11.54 -0.44 -4.24
CA LEU A 49 11.30 -0.18 -5.66
C LEU A 49 10.20 0.88 -5.88
N PHE A 50 9.36 1.08 -4.86
CA PHE A 50 8.23 2.00 -4.89
C PHE A 50 8.40 3.14 -3.89
N ALA A 51 9.63 3.44 -3.46
CA ALA A 51 9.92 4.45 -2.45
C ALA A 51 9.42 5.85 -2.85
N GLU A 52 9.46 6.17 -4.14
CA GLU A 52 8.96 7.44 -4.71
C GLU A 52 7.43 7.48 -4.84
N ASN A 53 6.73 6.37 -4.59
CA ASN A 53 5.27 6.27 -4.73
C ASN A 53 4.60 5.81 -3.43
N PRO A 54 4.51 6.70 -2.42
CA PRO A 54 3.96 6.35 -1.11
C PRO A 54 2.48 5.96 -1.17
N VAL A 55 1.70 6.57 -2.07
CA VAL A 55 0.28 6.24 -2.27
C VAL A 55 0.11 4.82 -2.79
N LEU A 56 0.94 4.39 -3.75
CA LEU A 56 0.91 3.02 -4.27
C LEU A 56 1.29 2.00 -3.19
N ARG A 57 2.26 2.34 -2.32
CA ARG A 57 2.64 1.49 -1.18
C ARG A 57 1.54 1.40 -0.13
N ALA A 58 0.86 2.50 0.16
CA ALA A 58 -0.28 2.53 1.07
C ALA A 58 -1.46 1.71 0.52
N TRP A 59 -1.73 1.83 -0.77
CA TRP A 59 -2.72 1.00 -1.46
C TRP A 59 -2.38 -0.49 -1.38
N ALA A 60 -1.11 -0.86 -1.63
CA ALA A 60 -0.65 -2.23 -1.55
C ALA A 60 -0.81 -2.83 -0.15
N PHE A 61 -0.50 -2.05 0.89
CA PHE A 61 -0.78 -2.43 2.28
C PHE A 61 -2.28 -2.66 2.51
N TYR A 62 -3.13 -1.73 2.08
CA TYR A 62 -4.58 -1.84 2.25
C TYR A 62 -5.17 -3.08 1.59
N VAL A 63 -4.84 -3.31 0.31
CA VAL A 63 -5.33 -4.47 -0.46
C VAL A 63 -4.81 -5.78 0.11
N SER A 64 -3.59 -5.82 0.62
CA SER A 64 -3.01 -7.03 1.24
C SER A 64 -3.70 -7.41 2.55
N CYS A 65 -4.29 -6.44 3.26
CA CYS A 65 -4.97 -6.66 4.54
C CYS A 65 -6.51 -6.78 4.44
N ASN A 66 -7.13 -6.40 3.31
CA ASN A 66 -8.58 -6.29 3.15
C ASN A 66 -9.13 -7.10 1.96
N GLN A 67 -8.44 -8.15 1.51
CA GLN A 67 -8.98 -9.12 0.56
C GLN A 67 -9.34 -10.42 1.27
#